data_AF-K1TUH7-F1
#
_entry.id   AF-K1TUH7-F1
#
_cell.length_a   1.000
_cell.length_b   1.000
_cell.length_c   1.000
_cell.angle_alpha   90.00
_cell.angle_beta   90.00
_cell.angle_gamma   90.00
#
_symmetry.space_group_name_H-M   'P 1'
#
loop_
_entity.id
_entity.type
_entity.pdbx_description
1 polymer ?
#
loop_
_entity_poly.entity_id
_entity_poly.type
_entity_poly.pdbx_seq_one_letter_code
_entity_poly.pdbx_strand_id
1 'polypeptide(L)' 'MGEFGLIDHLTKGYEKKNESTVYGVGDDCAVMHYPDKEVLMTTDMLMEGVHFDLTYID' A
#
# COMPACT_ATOMS: atom_id res chain seq x y z
N MET A 1 17.94 -7.03 -1.02
CA MET A 1 16.76 -6.38 -1.62
C MET A 1 16.41 -5.22 -0.71
N GLY A 2 16.41 -3.99 -1.21
CA GLY A 2 15.89 -2.84 -0.46
C GLY A 2 14.37 -2.74 -0.61
N GLU A 3 13.76 -1.81 0.12
CA GLU A 3 12.31 -1.52 0.13
C GLU A 3 11.71 -1.41 -1.27
N PHE A 4 12.24 -0.53 -2.11
CA PHE A 4 11.78 -0.35 -3.50
C PHE A 4 11.85 -1.64 -4.35
N GLY A 5 12.84 -2.49 -4.10
CA GLY A 5 12.98 -3.76 -4.81
C GLY A 5 11.96 -4.81 -4.36
N LEU A 6 11.52 -4.76 -3.10
CA LEU A 6 10.45 -5.60 -2.58
C LEU A 6 9.08 -5.12 -3.08
N ILE A 7 8.86 -3.80 -3.09
CA ILE A 7 7.64 -3.19 -3.66
C ILE A 7 7.51 -3.56 -5.14
N ASP A 8 8.58 -3.40 -5.95
CA ASP A 8 8.54 -3.81 -7.37
C ASP A 8 8.28 -5.32 -7.53
N HIS A 9 8.88 -6.17 -6.69
CA HIS A 9 8.65 -7.62 -6.77
C HIS A 9 7.19 -8.00 -6.47
N LEU A 10 6.56 -7.38 -5.47
CA LEU A 10 5.18 -7.65 -5.08
C LEU A 10 4.14 -7.02 -6.03
N THR A 11 4.48 -5.88 -6.64
CA THR A 11 3.55 -5.12 -7.51
C THR A 11 3.71 -5.43 -9.00
N LYS A 12 4.80 -6.10 -9.43
CA LYS A 12 5.14 -6.36 -10.84
C LYS A 12 4.04 -7.03 -11.67
N GLY A 13 3.22 -7.86 -11.05
CA GLY A 13 2.17 -8.65 -11.71
C GLY A 13 0.76 -8.09 -11.52
N TYR A 14 0.62 -6.91 -10.92
CA TYR A 14 -0.68 -6.35 -10.63
C TYR A 14 -1.26 -5.65 -11.86
N GLU A 15 -2.27 -6.26 -12.46
CA GLU A 15 -3.09 -5.62 -13.48
C GLU A 15 -4.24 -4.83 -12.83
N LYS A 16 -4.48 -3.62 -13.35
CA LYS A 16 -5.57 -2.78 -12.90
C LYS A 16 -6.90 -3.46 -13.22
N LYS A 17 -7.66 -3.82 -12.18
CA LYS A 17 -8.98 -4.47 -12.33
C LYS A 17 -10.15 -3.50 -12.48
N ASN A 18 -9.98 -2.23 -12.08
CA ASN A 18 -11.05 -1.23 -12.09
C ASN A 18 -10.60 0.02 -12.87
N GLU A 19 -11.47 0.54 -13.74
CA GLU A 19 -11.21 1.73 -14.54
C GLU A 19 -11.06 3.00 -13.69
N SER A 20 -11.61 3.00 -12.47
CA SER A 20 -11.43 4.10 -11.51
C SER A 20 -10.02 4.18 -10.91
N THR A 21 -9.18 3.15 -11.07
CA THR A 21 -7.80 3.13 -10.52
C THR A 21 -6.85 3.87 -11.46
N VAL A 22 -6.61 5.15 -11.17
CA VAL A 22 -5.70 6.00 -11.96
C VAL A 22 -4.24 5.65 -11.67
N TYR A 23 -3.90 5.45 -10.40
CA TYR A 23 -2.57 4.98 -9.98
C TYR A 23 -2.72 3.74 -9.08
N GLY A 24 -1.98 2.68 -9.39
CA GLY A 24 -2.00 1.41 -8.65
C GLY A 24 -1.20 1.48 -7.34
N VAL A 25 -1.02 0.32 -6.70
CA VAL A 25 -0.17 0.20 -5.50
C VAL A 25 1.27 0.57 -5.87
N GLY A 26 1.76 1.67 -5.27
CA GLY A 26 3.12 2.20 -5.42
C GLY A 26 3.79 2.31 -4.06
N ASP A 27 4.53 3.39 -3.83
CA ASP A 27 5.27 3.65 -2.58
C ASP A 27 4.36 4.25 -1.49
N ASP A 28 3.77 5.41 -1.74
CA ASP A 28 3.05 6.17 -0.69
C ASP A 28 1.53 5.93 -0.63
N CYS A 29 0.86 5.82 -1.79
CA CYS A 29 -0.59 5.63 -1.86
C CYS A 29 -1.06 5.22 -3.26
N ALA A 30 -2.28 4.65 -3.33
CA ALA A 30 -3.04 4.46 -4.55
C ALA A 30 -4.06 5.59 -4.74
N VAL A 31 -4.37 5.93 -6.00
CA VAL A 31 -5.32 7.00 -6.35
C VAL A 31 -6.49 6.43 -7.13
N MET A 32 -7.70 6.72 -6.64
CA MET A 32 -8.95 6.37 -7.28
C MET A 32 -9.72 7.62 -7.70
N HIS A 33 -10.08 7.69 -8.98
CA HIS A 33 -10.88 8.77 -9.53
C HIS A 33 -12.36 8.38 -9.51
N TYR A 34 -13.17 9.29 -8.98
CA TYR A 34 -14.63 9.27 -9.08
C TYR A 34 -15.08 10.60 -9.69
N PRO A 35 -16.27 10.67 -10.33
CA PRO A 35 -16.69 11.81 -11.16
C PRO A 35 -16.50 13.19 -10.50
N ASP A 36 -16.70 13.29 -9.19
CA ASP A 36 -16.64 14.55 -8.45
C ASP A 36 -15.51 14.60 -7.41
N LYS A 37 -14.65 13.57 -7.32
CA LYS A 37 -13.63 13.47 -6.26
C LYS A 37 -12.47 12.52 -6.59
N GLU A 38 -11.29 12.89 -6.11
CA GLU A 38 -10.15 12.00 -5.99
C GLU A 38 -10.11 11.38 -4.60
N VAL A 39 -9.86 10.08 -4.52
CA VAL A 39 -9.72 9.34 -3.26
C VAL A 39 -8.33 8.73 -3.20
N LEU A 40 -7.58 9.12 -2.17
CA LEU A 40 -6.27 8.56 -1.84
C LEU A 40 -6.45 7.43 -0.84
N MET A 41 -5.81 6.28 -1.10
CA MET A 41 -5.83 5.12 -0.21
C MET A 41 -4.40 4.68 0.09
N THR A 42 -4.08 4.56 1.37
CA THR A 42 -2.81 4.02 1.86
C THR A 42 -3.09 2.96 2.93
N THR A 43 -2.14 2.04 3.13
CA THR A 43 -2.22 1.02 4.17
C THR A 43 -0.84 0.81 4.76
N ASP A 44 -0.75 0.86 6.08
CA ASP A 44 0.46 0.56 6.81
C ASP A 44 0.38 -0.84 7.42
N MET A 45 1.45 -1.60 7.33
CA MET A 45 1.58 -2.89 8.00
C MET A 45 2.50 -2.73 9.21
N LEU A 46 1.99 -3.05 10.40
CA LEU A 46 2.77 -3.10 11.62
C LEU A 46 3.12 -4.55 11.94
N MET A 47 4.38 -4.80 12.26
CA MET A 47 4.88 -6.12 12.67
C MET A 47 5.35 -6.12 14.12
N GLU A 48 4.92 -7.13 14.87
CA GLU A 48 5.37 -7.40 16.24
C GLU A 48 6.89 -7.67 16.27
N GLY A 49 7.58 -7.14 17.28
CA GLY A 49 9.05 -7.20 17.42
C GLY A 49 9.82 -6.19 16.56
N VAL A 50 9.14 -5.42 15.71
CA VAL A 50 9.73 -4.29 14.94
C VAL A 50 9.02 -2.99 15.27
N HIS A 51 7.69 -2.97 15.15
CA HIS A 51 6.86 -1.78 15.31
C HIS A 51 6.18 -1.70 16.68
N PHE A 52 5.86 -2.85 17.27
CA PHE A 52 5.28 -2.93 18.60
C PHE A 52 5.67 -4.25 19.27
N ASP A 53 5.56 -4.30 20.59
CA ASP A 53 5.80 -5.50 21.40
C ASP A 53 4.57 -5.73 22.27
N LEU A 54 3.91 -6.88 22.12
CA LEU A 54 2.70 -7.21 22.88
C LEU A 54 3.01 -7.59 24.34
N THR A 55 4.29 -7.83 24.70
CA THR A 55 4.69 -8.10 26.08
C THR A 55 4.69 -6.87 26.98
N TYR A 56 4.57 -5.67 26.40
CA TYR A 56 4.41 -4.41 27.14
C TYR A 56 2.97 -4.14 27.61
N ILE A 57 2.05 -5.06 27.33
CA ILE A 57 0.67 -5.01 27.81
C ILE A 57 0.54 -5.99 28.99
N ASP A 58 1.16 -5.65 30.12
CA ASP A 58 0.93 -6.28 31.43
C ASP A 58 0.70 -5.17 32.48
#